data_AF-H2LD57-F1
#
_entry.id   AF-H2LD57-F1
#
_cell.length_a   1.000
_cell.length_b   1.000
_cell.length_c   1.000
_cell.angle_alpha   90.00
_cell.angle_beta   90.00
_cell.angle_gamma   90.00
#
_symmetry.space_group_name_H-M   'P 1'
#
loop_
_entity.id
_entity.type
_entity.pdbx_description
1 polymer ?
#
loop_
_entity_poly.entity_id
_entity_poly.type
_entity_poly.pdbx_seq_one_letter_code
_entity_poly.pdbx_strand_id
1 'polypeptide(L)'
;MEVIVDLLTKAKDKAVSCSTVPEELKGHLQKALDIASGLDVYLEKMTTQESEPLRDVLLLQFYLCVSLAGQTLKMLIHMSQAKRVLEIGMFTGYGALSMAEGLPDDGLLIACELEPYLKEFAQPIFDKSPHGKKIIVKSGPAMDTLKELALAGEQFDMVFIDADKNNYINYYNFIMENNMLKLRGVMCVDNSLFKGKVYLENATDSNGLALREFNQFVSNDPRVEQVDGISLIRRVSLCTITDDDVFRGVKGLSILDRMRLDEKVAYVTGGGQGIGRAFAHALGEAGAKVAVVDLDQARAEAVAQELFIKGISAISISADISKPADVQRMIDTIVSKWGAIHIACNNAGINLNSASEETTLEEWDQTFDVNLRGTFICCQAAGRVMLRQGYGKIINTASMASLIVPHPQKQLSYNTSKAGVVKLTQTLGTEWIDRGVRVNCISPGIVDTPLIHSEDLKPLLRRWLSDIPAGRLAQVTDLQAAVVYLASDASDYMTGHNLVIEGGQSLW
;
A
#
# COMPACT_ATOMS: atom_id res chain seq x y z
N MET A 1 -31.54 22.27 -12.16
CA MET A 1 -32.96 22.64 -11.94
C MET A 1 -33.36 23.93 -12.66
N GLU A 2 -32.42 24.81 -13.01
CA GLU A 2 -32.64 26.10 -13.69
C GLU A 2 -33.64 26.09 -14.87
N VAL A 3 -33.57 25.12 -15.79
CA VAL A 3 -34.51 25.05 -16.93
C VAL A 3 -35.95 24.80 -16.46
N ILE A 4 -36.14 23.96 -15.44
CA ILE A 4 -37.46 23.70 -14.85
C ILE A 4 -37.97 24.98 -14.16
N VAL A 5 -37.10 25.67 -13.44
CA VAL A 5 -37.43 26.96 -12.79
C VAL A 5 -37.85 28.01 -13.82
N ASP A 6 -37.12 28.16 -14.93
CA ASP A 6 -37.46 29.10 -16.00
C ASP A 6 -38.81 28.77 -16.67
N LEU A 7 -39.03 27.49 -17.01
CA LEU A 7 -40.29 27.04 -17.61
C LEU A 7 -41.48 27.22 -16.66
N LEU A 8 -41.31 26.88 -15.38
CA LEU A 8 -42.35 27.06 -14.36
C LEU A 8 -42.62 28.54 -14.08
N THR A 9 -41.59 29.38 -14.08
CA THR A 9 -41.74 30.85 -13.95
C THR A 9 -42.56 31.41 -15.10
N LYS A 10 -42.19 31.08 -16.35
CA LYS A 10 -42.94 31.48 -17.55
C LYS A 10 -44.39 30.97 -17.54
N ALA A 11 -44.61 29.73 -17.10
CA ALA A 11 -45.94 29.13 -17.01
C ALA A 11 -46.79 29.82 -15.94
N LYS A 12 -46.22 30.08 -14.76
CA LYS A 12 -46.87 30.80 -13.67
C LYS A 12 -47.23 32.23 -14.08
N ASP A 13 -46.33 32.98 -14.71
CA ASP A 13 -46.59 34.37 -15.11
C ASP A 13 -47.76 34.47 -16.11
N LYS A 14 -47.85 33.51 -17.04
CA LYS A 14 -49.00 33.37 -17.95
C LYS A 14 -50.29 32.97 -17.22
N ALA A 15 -50.20 32.07 -16.24
CA ALA A 15 -51.35 31.64 -15.45
C ALA A 15 -51.91 32.78 -14.59
N VAL A 16 -51.05 33.60 -13.97
CA VAL A 16 -51.44 34.74 -13.13
C VAL A 16 -52.09 35.86 -13.95
N SER A 17 -51.63 36.07 -15.18
CA SER A 17 -52.18 37.09 -16.10
C SER A 17 -53.50 36.69 -16.77
N CYS A 18 -53.97 35.45 -16.58
CA CYS A 18 -55.20 34.95 -17.19
C CYS A 18 -56.30 34.71 -16.14
N SER A 19 -57.38 35.50 -16.20
CA SER A 19 -58.49 35.44 -15.22
C SER A 19 -59.32 34.15 -15.28
N THR A 20 -59.21 33.38 -16.36
CA THR A 20 -59.94 32.10 -16.53
C THR A 20 -59.18 30.90 -15.98
N VAL A 21 -57.93 31.06 -15.53
CA VAL A 21 -57.14 29.96 -14.96
C VAL A 21 -57.54 29.76 -13.49
N PRO A 22 -57.93 28.54 -13.06
CA PRO A 22 -58.30 28.26 -11.68
C PRO A 22 -57.18 28.59 -10.67
N GLU A 23 -57.53 29.16 -9.51
CA GLU A 23 -56.57 29.48 -8.44
C GLU A 23 -55.80 28.26 -7.93
N GLU A 24 -56.43 27.09 -7.93
CA GLU A 24 -55.78 25.83 -7.55
C GLU A 24 -54.59 25.48 -8.47
N LEU A 25 -54.74 25.72 -9.79
CA LEU A 25 -53.66 25.49 -10.76
C LEU A 25 -52.52 26.49 -10.59
N LYS A 26 -52.83 27.76 -10.28
CA LYS A 26 -51.82 28.77 -9.94
C LYS A 26 -51.04 28.37 -8.69
N GLY A 27 -51.74 27.85 -7.68
CA GLY A 27 -51.14 27.29 -6.45
C GLY A 27 -50.22 26.11 -6.73
N HIS A 28 -50.62 25.17 -7.60
CA HIS A 28 -49.76 24.05 -8.00
C HIS A 28 -48.50 24.49 -8.76
N LEU A 29 -48.62 25.46 -9.68
CA LEU A 29 -47.47 26.04 -10.39
C LEU A 29 -46.50 26.74 -9.44
N GLN A 30 -47.02 27.49 -8.47
CA GLN A 30 -46.19 28.12 -7.43
C GLN A 30 -45.46 27.06 -6.60
N LYS A 31 -46.17 26.02 -6.13
CA LYS A 31 -45.56 24.95 -5.34
C LYS A 31 -44.48 24.20 -6.12
N ALA A 32 -44.70 23.92 -7.41
CA ALA A 32 -43.70 23.31 -8.26
C ALA A 32 -42.46 24.21 -8.43
N LEU A 33 -42.67 25.52 -8.60
CA LEU A 33 -41.59 26.50 -8.69
C LEU A 33 -40.80 26.60 -7.39
N ASP A 34 -41.46 26.60 -6.23
CA ASP A 34 -40.81 26.65 -4.91
C ASP A 34 -39.95 25.41 -4.66
N ILE A 35 -40.46 24.23 -4.99
CA ILE A 35 -39.70 22.97 -4.92
C ILE A 35 -38.48 23.04 -5.85
N ALA A 36 -38.66 23.58 -7.07
CA ALA A 36 -37.60 23.59 -8.06
C ALA A 36 -36.50 24.63 -7.80
N SER A 37 -36.87 25.80 -7.26
CA SER A 37 -35.97 26.95 -7.07
C SER A 37 -35.13 26.89 -5.80
N GLY A 38 -35.58 26.18 -4.77
CA GLY A 38 -34.85 26.07 -3.50
C GLY A 38 -33.76 24.99 -3.46
N LEU A 39 -33.82 24.01 -4.37
CA LEU A 39 -33.01 22.79 -4.27
C LEU A 39 -31.52 23.04 -4.57
N ASP A 40 -31.19 23.73 -5.66
CA ASP A 40 -29.79 23.94 -6.08
C ASP A 40 -29.01 24.73 -5.00
N VAL A 41 -29.60 25.82 -4.48
CA VAL A 41 -29.00 26.63 -3.39
C VAL A 41 -28.83 25.83 -2.10
N TYR A 42 -29.79 24.96 -1.78
CA TYR A 42 -29.68 24.09 -0.60
C TYR A 42 -28.54 23.08 -0.78
N LEU A 43 -28.48 22.37 -1.91
CA LEU A 43 -27.44 21.39 -2.19
C LEU A 43 -26.05 22.01 -2.19
N GLU A 44 -25.88 23.19 -2.78
CA GLU A 44 -24.60 23.91 -2.79
C GLU A 44 -24.15 24.29 -1.37
N LYS A 45 -25.06 24.83 -0.54
CA LYS A 45 -24.77 25.17 0.87
C LYS A 45 -24.43 23.95 1.72
N MET A 46 -25.01 22.79 1.41
CA MET A 46 -24.79 21.55 2.15
C MET A 46 -23.62 20.72 1.59
N THR A 47 -22.99 21.19 0.51
CA THR A 47 -21.83 20.54 -0.11
C THR A 47 -20.55 21.23 0.35
N THR A 48 -19.51 20.42 0.66
CA THR A 48 -18.19 20.96 1.00
C THR A 48 -17.66 21.79 -0.15
N GLN A 49 -17.20 22.99 0.18
CA GLN A 49 -16.73 23.95 -0.82
C GLN A 49 -15.44 23.46 -1.49
N GLU A 50 -15.34 23.75 -2.78
CA GLU A 50 -14.18 23.39 -3.60
C GLU A 50 -12.91 24.21 -3.26
N SER A 51 -11.76 23.71 -3.72
CA SER A 51 -10.48 24.38 -3.55
C SER A 51 -10.39 25.67 -4.36
N GLU A 52 -9.46 26.56 -4.00
CA GLU A 52 -9.22 27.81 -4.74
C GLU A 52 -8.91 27.58 -6.24
N PRO A 53 -8.04 26.61 -6.63
CA PRO A 53 -7.84 26.28 -8.05
C PRO A 53 -9.11 25.85 -8.79
N LEU A 54 -10.01 25.10 -8.14
CA LEU A 54 -11.28 24.69 -8.75
C LEU A 54 -12.25 25.86 -8.92
N ARG A 55 -12.27 26.81 -7.96
CA ARG A 55 -13.09 28.03 -8.05
C ARG A 55 -12.71 28.90 -9.25
N ASP A 56 -11.41 29.00 -9.55
CA ASP A 56 -10.91 29.73 -10.72
C ASP A 56 -11.47 29.17 -12.04
N VAL A 57 -11.67 27.86 -12.13
CA VAL A 57 -12.29 27.20 -13.29
C VAL A 57 -13.80 27.51 -13.36
N LEU A 58 -14.46 27.54 -12.21
CA LEU A 58 -15.91 27.72 -12.07
C LEU A 58 -16.36 29.14 -12.47
N LEU A 59 -15.56 30.16 -12.10
CA LEU A 59 -15.80 31.57 -12.44
C LEU A 59 -15.90 31.84 -13.95
N LEU A 60 -15.40 30.91 -14.77
CA LEU A 60 -15.41 31.00 -16.24
C LEU A 60 -16.56 30.22 -16.89
N GLN A 61 -17.37 29.46 -16.14
CA GLN A 61 -18.36 28.52 -16.70
C GLN A 61 -19.84 28.87 -16.51
N PHE A 62 -20.21 29.93 -15.78
CA PHE A 62 -21.61 30.41 -15.67
C PHE A 62 -22.68 29.37 -15.20
N TYR A 63 -22.31 28.21 -14.62
CA TYR A 63 -23.29 27.21 -14.17
C TYR A 63 -23.12 26.80 -12.70
N LEU A 64 -24.21 26.93 -11.94
CA LEU A 64 -24.29 26.69 -10.48
C LEU A 64 -24.04 25.22 -10.04
N CYS A 65 -24.12 24.24 -10.94
CA CYS A 65 -24.16 22.81 -10.60
C CYS A 65 -22.79 22.09 -10.69
N VAL A 66 -21.74 22.79 -11.10
CA VAL A 66 -20.42 22.19 -11.37
C VAL A 66 -19.71 21.75 -10.06
N SER A 67 -19.94 22.47 -8.96
CA SER A 67 -19.32 22.17 -7.65
C SER A 67 -19.74 20.82 -7.06
N LEU A 68 -21.05 20.52 -7.11
CA LEU A 68 -21.60 19.26 -6.63
C LEU A 68 -21.05 18.06 -7.41
N ALA A 69 -20.93 18.20 -8.74
CA ALA A 69 -20.39 17.17 -9.61
C ALA A 69 -18.92 16.87 -9.27
N GLY A 70 -18.07 17.90 -9.10
CA GLY A 70 -16.68 17.74 -8.70
C GLY A 70 -16.51 17.03 -7.35
N GLN A 71 -17.27 17.46 -6.34
CA GLN A 71 -17.23 16.82 -5.01
C GLN A 71 -17.70 15.37 -5.06
N THR A 72 -18.70 15.06 -5.89
CA THR A 72 -19.16 13.69 -6.11
C THR A 72 -18.04 12.83 -6.72
N LEU A 73 -17.37 13.31 -7.77
CA LEU A 73 -16.25 12.62 -8.40
C LEU A 73 -15.08 12.40 -7.41
N LYS A 74 -14.72 13.43 -6.65
CA LYS A 74 -13.71 13.34 -5.59
C LYS A 74 -14.06 12.28 -4.54
N MET A 75 -15.32 12.25 -4.09
CA MET A 75 -15.80 11.26 -3.14
C MET A 75 -15.71 9.84 -3.71
N LEU A 76 -16.06 9.65 -4.99
CA LEU A 76 -15.94 8.35 -5.66
C LEU A 76 -14.48 7.87 -5.72
N ILE A 77 -13.52 8.76 -5.93
CA ILE A 77 -12.08 8.41 -5.85
C ILE A 77 -11.71 7.92 -4.46
N HIS A 78 -12.14 8.61 -3.41
CA HIS A 78 -11.88 8.19 -2.02
C HIS A 78 -12.52 6.84 -1.69
N MET A 79 -13.78 6.65 -2.06
CA MET A 79 -14.52 5.41 -1.78
C MET A 79 -13.94 4.21 -2.54
N SER A 80 -13.49 4.41 -3.77
CA SER A 80 -12.88 3.36 -4.60
C SER A 80 -11.42 3.09 -4.26
N GLN A 81 -10.78 3.94 -3.45
CA GLN A 81 -9.33 3.89 -3.17
C GLN A 81 -8.50 3.92 -4.48
N ALA A 82 -8.99 4.62 -5.50
CA ALA A 82 -8.35 4.63 -6.80
C ALA A 82 -6.95 5.27 -6.72
N LYS A 83 -5.98 4.64 -7.42
CA LYS A 83 -4.65 5.23 -7.66
C LYS A 83 -4.46 5.61 -9.12
N ARG A 84 -5.06 4.85 -10.03
CA ARG A 84 -4.99 5.07 -11.48
C ARG A 84 -6.38 5.35 -12.03
N VAL A 85 -6.55 6.53 -12.61
CA VAL A 85 -7.84 7.00 -13.16
C VAL A 85 -7.68 7.28 -14.64
N LEU A 86 -8.67 6.87 -15.43
CA LEU A 86 -8.82 7.26 -16.82
C LEU A 86 -10.08 8.12 -16.96
N GLU A 87 -9.94 9.33 -17.50
CA GLU A 87 -11.04 10.21 -17.83
C GLU A 87 -11.16 10.30 -19.36
N ILE A 88 -12.35 10.01 -19.88
CA ILE A 88 -12.69 10.11 -21.29
C ILE A 88 -13.62 11.31 -21.46
N GLY A 89 -13.07 12.42 -21.95
CA GLY A 89 -13.78 13.69 -22.12
C GLY A 89 -13.56 14.66 -20.96
N MET A 90 -12.41 15.33 -20.96
CA MET A 90 -11.98 16.24 -19.88
C MET A 90 -12.71 17.60 -19.89
N PHE A 91 -13.04 18.09 -21.08
CA PHE A 91 -13.57 19.43 -21.33
C PHE A 91 -12.68 20.51 -20.70
N THR A 92 -13.16 21.27 -19.71
CA THR A 92 -12.38 22.37 -19.09
C THR A 92 -11.41 21.93 -18.00
N GLY A 93 -11.36 20.64 -17.65
CA GLY A 93 -10.44 20.12 -16.62
C GLY A 93 -10.96 20.20 -15.18
N TYR A 94 -12.18 20.68 -14.95
CA TYR A 94 -12.77 20.74 -13.61
C TYR A 94 -12.94 19.33 -12.99
N GLY A 95 -13.46 18.37 -13.77
CA GLY A 95 -13.61 16.97 -13.37
C GLY A 95 -12.27 16.31 -13.07
N ALA A 96 -11.32 16.42 -14.02
CA ALA A 96 -9.94 15.98 -13.88
C ALA A 96 -9.31 16.44 -12.57
N LEU A 97 -9.39 17.73 -12.27
CA LEU A 97 -8.77 18.31 -11.08
C LEU A 97 -9.46 17.84 -9.80
N SER A 98 -10.79 17.78 -9.80
CA SER A 98 -11.57 17.27 -8.67
C SER A 98 -11.21 15.82 -8.33
N MET A 99 -11.07 14.96 -9.35
CA MET A 99 -10.61 13.59 -9.16
C MET A 99 -9.15 13.52 -8.68
N ALA A 100 -8.26 14.34 -9.23
CA ALA A 100 -6.86 14.40 -8.84
C ALA A 100 -6.64 14.84 -7.38
N GLU A 101 -7.51 15.71 -6.84
CA GLU A 101 -7.51 16.04 -5.41
C GLU A 101 -7.88 14.85 -4.53
N GLY A 102 -8.70 13.92 -5.02
CA GLY A 102 -9.09 12.71 -4.29
C GLY A 102 -8.01 11.63 -4.30
N LEU A 103 -7.10 11.65 -5.29
CA LEU A 103 -6.04 10.65 -5.45
C LEU A 103 -4.97 10.75 -4.35
N PRO A 104 -4.32 9.63 -3.98
CA PRO A 104 -3.11 9.68 -3.14
C PRO A 104 -1.96 10.42 -3.85
N ASP A 105 -0.86 10.69 -3.12
CA ASP A 105 0.26 11.46 -3.66
C ASP A 105 0.98 10.77 -4.82
N ASP A 106 0.98 9.44 -4.83
CA ASP A 106 1.50 8.58 -5.90
C ASP A 106 0.43 8.25 -6.96
N GLY A 107 -0.73 8.89 -6.91
CA GLY A 107 -1.83 8.67 -7.86
C GLY A 107 -1.61 9.35 -9.21
N LEU A 108 -2.26 8.80 -10.24
CA LEU A 108 -2.19 9.25 -11.62
C LEU A 108 -3.58 9.26 -12.27
N LEU A 109 -3.90 10.35 -12.96
CA LEU A 109 -5.08 10.53 -13.79
C LEU A 109 -4.64 10.80 -15.23
N ILE A 110 -5.16 10.02 -16.16
CA ILE A 110 -4.98 10.24 -17.60
C ILE A 110 -6.30 10.76 -18.16
N ALA A 111 -6.30 11.99 -18.68
CA ALA A 111 -7.47 12.65 -19.24
C ALA A 111 -7.38 12.71 -20.76
N CYS A 112 -8.40 12.24 -21.46
CA CYS A 112 -8.53 12.35 -22.90
C CYS A 112 -9.28 13.64 -23.26
N GLU A 113 -8.65 14.50 -24.07
CA GLU A 113 -9.24 15.74 -24.56
C GLU A 113 -9.16 15.81 -26.08
N LEU A 114 -10.29 16.05 -26.73
CA LEU A 114 -10.36 16.11 -28.19
C LEU A 114 -9.83 17.45 -28.72
N GLU A 115 -10.18 18.54 -28.05
CA GLU A 115 -9.93 19.91 -28.51
C GLU A 115 -8.65 20.48 -27.87
N PRO A 116 -7.57 20.74 -28.64
CA PRO A 116 -6.29 21.18 -28.08
C PRO A 116 -6.38 22.47 -27.26
N TYR A 117 -7.26 23.40 -27.62
CA TYR A 117 -7.42 24.66 -26.91
C TYR A 117 -7.97 24.47 -25.48
N LEU A 118 -8.75 23.42 -25.22
CA LEU A 118 -9.26 23.12 -23.89
C LEU A 118 -8.16 22.59 -22.96
N LYS A 119 -7.20 21.83 -23.51
CA LYS A 119 -5.97 21.48 -22.79
C LYS A 119 -5.15 22.73 -22.45
N GLU A 120 -4.95 23.62 -23.41
CA GLU A 120 -4.22 24.88 -23.19
C GLU A 120 -4.91 25.77 -22.14
N PHE A 121 -6.25 25.75 -22.11
CA PHE A 121 -7.04 26.43 -21.09
C PHE A 121 -6.86 25.82 -19.69
N ALA A 122 -6.86 24.49 -19.56
CA ALA A 122 -6.79 23.79 -18.28
C ALA A 122 -5.37 23.77 -17.68
N GLN A 123 -4.33 23.77 -18.50
CA GLN A 123 -2.94 23.59 -18.04
C GLN A 123 -2.48 24.62 -16.99
N PRO A 124 -2.71 25.95 -17.14
CA PRO A 124 -2.33 26.93 -16.13
C PRO A 124 -3.03 26.75 -14.78
N ILE A 125 -4.22 26.14 -14.78
CA ILE A 125 -4.95 25.82 -13.54
C ILE A 125 -4.30 24.61 -12.86
N PHE A 126 -3.96 23.57 -13.63
CA PHE A 126 -3.27 22.40 -13.11
C PHE A 126 -1.91 22.78 -12.51
N ASP A 127 -1.15 23.64 -13.18
CA ASP A 127 0.17 24.08 -12.72
C ASP A 127 0.12 24.84 -11.38
N LYS A 128 -0.99 25.53 -11.08
CA LYS A 128 -1.21 26.21 -9.80
C LYS A 128 -1.63 25.26 -8.67
N SER A 129 -2.21 24.11 -9.01
CA SER A 129 -2.70 23.16 -8.02
C SER A 129 -1.60 22.20 -7.56
N PRO A 130 -1.46 21.91 -6.25
CA PRO A 130 -0.53 20.89 -5.77
C PRO A 130 -0.87 19.48 -6.30
N HIS A 131 -2.08 19.29 -6.84
CA HIS A 131 -2.57 18.04 -7.39
C HIS A 131 -2.46 17.96 -8.93
N GLY A 132 -2.17 19.07 -9.63
CA GLY A 132 -2.11 19.07 -11.10
C GLY A 132 -1.02 18.16 -11.66
N LYS A 133 0.08 17.95 -10.92
CA LYS A 133 1.14 16.99 -11.27
C LYS A 133 0.66 15.53 -11.45
N LYS A 134 -0.53 15.21 -10.92
CA LYS A 134 -1.15 13.88 -11.02
C LYS A 134 -1.90 13.71 -12.35
N ILE A 135 -2.07 14.77 -13.15
CA ILE A 135 -2.91 14.76 -14.35
C ILE A 135 -2.03 14.74 -15.60
N ILE A 136 -2.32 13.82 -16.52
CA ILE A 136 -1.72 13.75 -17.85
C ILE A 136 -2.83 13.92 -18.89
N VAL A 137 -2.77 15.00 -19.66
CA VAL A 137 -3.75 15.26 -20.74
C VAL A 137 -3.25 14.74 -22.09
N LYS A 138 -3.97 13.76 -22.64
CA LYS A 138 -3.75 13.17 -23.96
C LYS A 138 -4.70 13.82 -24.97
N SER A 139 -4.12 14.52 -25.95
CA SER A 139 -4.87 15.25 -26.98
C SER A 139 -5.18 14.36 -28.18
N GLY A 140 -6.40 14.44 -28.69
CA GLY A 140 -6.88 13.71 -29.87
C GLY A 140 -8.05 12.77 -29.57
N PRO A 141 -8.46 11.93 -30.55
CA PRO A 141 -9.57 11.00 -30.36
C PRO A 141 -9.31 10.05 -29.18
N ALA A 142 -10.25 9.96 -28.25
CA ALA A 142 -10.10 9.12 -27.06
C ALA A 142 -9.82 7.63 -27.41
N MET A 143 -10.38 7.13 -28.52
CA MET A 143 -10.12 5.76 -28.99
C MET A 143 -8.65 5.50 -29.32
N ASP A 144 -7.89 6.49 -29.77
CA ASP A 144 -6.48 6.30 -30.11
C ASP A 144 -5.62 6.25 -28.84
N THR A 145 -5.93 7.11 -27.86
CA THR A 145 -5.36 7.03 -26.51
C THR A 145 -5.66 5.68 -25.87
N LEU A 146 -6.90 5.19 -25.97
CA LEU A 146 -7.28 3.87 -25.44
C LEU A 146 -6.45 2.74 -26.06
N LYS A 147 -6.23 2.75 -27.38
CA LYS A 147 -5.37 1.76 -28.06
C LYS A 147 -3.92 1.84 -27.59
N GLU A 148 -3.36 3.04 -27.45
CA GLU A 148 -1.99 3.24 -26.93
C GLU A 148 -1.85 2.65 -25.52
N LEU A 149 -2.80 2.97 -24.63
CA LEU A 149 -2.81 2.50 -23.25
C LEU A 149 -3.01 0.98 -23.16
N ALA A 150 -3.90 0.41 -23.98
CA ALA A 150 -4.11 -1.03 -24.04
C ALA A 150 -2.84 -1.77 -24.50
N LEU A 151 -2.14 -1.26 -25.52
CA LEU A 151 -0.87 -1.82 -25.99
C LEU A 151 0.23 -1.74 -24.93
N ALA A 152 0.20 -0.71 -24.09
CA ALA A 152 1.09 -0.58 -22.93
C ALA A 152 0.68 -1.48 -21.74
N GLY A 153 -0.45 -2.19 -21.83
CA GLY A 153 -0.97 -3.04 -20.76
C GLY A 153 -1.52 -2.26 -19.56
N GLU A 154 -1.91 -1.00 -19.77
CA GLU A 154 -2.35 -0.13 -18.69
C GLU A 154 -3.72 -0.52 -18.13
N GLN A 155 -3.83 -0.45 -16.81
CA GLN A 155 -5.06 -0.75 -16.08
C GLN A 155 -5.42 0.36 -15.09
N PHE A 156 -6.72 0.56 -14.90
CA PHE A 156 -7.29 1.64 -14.12
C PHE A 156 -8.15 1.09 -12.98
N ASP A 157 -8.02 1.74 -11.82
CA ASP A 157 -8.88 1.50 -10.66
C ASP A 157 -10.24 2.18 -10.85
N MET A 158 -10.26 3.30 -11.58
CA MET A 158 -11.49 3.99 -11.96
C MET A 158 -11.43 4.52 -13.39
N VAL A 159 -12.55 4.43 -14.11
CA VAL A 159 -12.74 5.03 -15.44
C VAL A 159 -13.92 5.98 -15.37
N PHE A 160 -13.76 7.23 -15.80
CA PHE A 160 -14.85 8.19 -15.96
C PHE A 160 -15.09 8.46 -17.45
N ILE A 161 -16.35 8.43 -17.89
CA ILE A 161 -16.74 8.66 -19.30
C ILE A 161 -17.78 9.77 -19.36
N ASP A 162 -17.39 10.92 -19.90
CA ASP A 162 -18.26 12.03 -20.24
C ASP A 162 -17.82 12.65 -21.57
N ALA A 163 -18.20 12.00 -22.67
CA ALA A 163 -17.75 12.33 -24.02
C ALA A 163 -18.90 12.25 -25.04
N ASP A 164 -18.59 11.94 -26.30
CA ASP A 164 -19.62 11.66 -27.30
C ASP A 164 -20.48 10.47 -26.88
N LYS A 165 -21.72 10.77 -26.48
CA LYS A 165 -22.73 9.80 -26.03
C LYS A 165 -23.02 8.72 -27.07
N ASN A 166 -22.89 9.02 -28.37
CA ASN A 166 -23.06 8.03 -29.44
C ASN A 166 -21.95 6.98 -29.46
N ASN A 167 -20.82 7.25 -28.82
CA ASN A 167 -19.65 6.38 -28.82
C ASN A 167 -19.43 5.65 -27.48
N TYR A 168 -20.32 5.82 -26.49
CA TYR A 168 -20.20 5.22 -25.16
C TYR A 168 -20.05 3.70 -25.20
N ILE A 169 -20.84 3.02 -26.03
CA ILE A 169 -20.78 1.56 -26.19
C ILE A 169 -19.39 1.13 -26.68
N ASN A 170 -18.78 1.88 -27.60
CA ASN A 170 -17.46 1.55 -28.12
C ASN A 170 -16.36 1.76 -27.07
N TYR A 171 -16.42 2.85 -26.29
CA TYR A 171 -15.50 3.06 -25.17
C TYR A 171 -15.62 1.94 -24.14
N TYR A 172 -16.85 1.61 -23.75
CA TYR A 172 -17.16 0.54 -22.80
C TYR A 172 -16.60 -0.81 -23.27
N ASN A 173 -16.95 -1.24 -24.49
CA ASN A 173 -16.51 -2.53 -25.04
C ASN A 173 -14.99 -2.58 -25.12
N PHE A 174 -14.34 -1.53 -25.62
CA PHE A 174 -12.90 -1.50 -25.75
C PHE A 174 -12.19 -1.67 -24.40
N ILE A 175 -12.63 -0.95 -23.37
CA ILE A 175 -12.06 -1.02 -22.02
C ILE A 175 -12.26 -2.41 -21.41
N MET A 176 -13.43 -3.02 -21.63
CA MET A 176 -13.75 -4.33 -21.10
C MET A 176 -12.97 -5.45 -21.78
N GLU A 177 -12.92 -5.44 -23.11
CA GLU A 177 -12.23 -6.44 -23.94
C GLU A 177 -10.71 -6.40 -23.77
N ASN A 178 -10.13 -5.21 -23.58
CA ASN A 178 -8.69 -5.03 -23.41
C ASN A 178 -8.24 -5.07 -21.94
N ASN A 179 -9.10 -5.53 -21.03
CA ASN A 179 -8.77 -5.68 -19.61
C ASN A 179 -8.27 -4.39 -18.94
N MET A 180 -8.74 -3.23 -19.37
CA MET A 180 -8.24 -1.93 -18.90
C MET A 180 -8.87 -1.50 -17.57
N LEU A 181 -10.01 -2.06 -17.18
CA LEU A 181 -10.61 -1.86 -15.85
C LEU A 181 -10.21 -3.02 -14.93
N LYS A 182 -9.60 -2.72 -13.77
CA LYS A 182 -9.25 -3.76 -12.79
C LYS A 182 -10.50 -4.47 -12.27
N LEU A 183 -10.32 -5.69 -11.76
CA LEU A 183 -11.42 -6.51 -11.24
C LEU A 183 -12.23 -5.81 -10.13
N ARG A 184 -11.55 -5.06 -9.25
CA ARG A 184 -12.18 -4.26 -8.19
C ARG A 184 -12.45 -2.81 -8.60
N GLY A 185 -12.18 -2.47 -9.86
CA GLY A 185 -12.33 -1.12 -10.37
C GLY A 185 -13.79 -0.78 -10.69
N VAL A 186 -14.07 0.52 -10.75
CA VAL A 186 -15.38 1.07 -11.06
C VAL A 186 -15.31 1.97 -12.29
N MET A 187 -16.28 1.82 -13.19
CA MET A 187 -16.50 2.72 -14.31
C MET A 187 -17.71 3.60 -14.00
N CYS A 188 -17.53 4.91 -14.15
CA CYS A 188 -18.54 5.92 -13.93
C CYS A 188 -18.84 6.59 -15.27
N VAL A 189 -20.09 6.59 -15.73
CA VAL A 189 -20.49 7.18 -17.00
C VAL A 189 -21.49 8.30 -16.75
N ASP A 190 -21.21 9.50 -17.27
CA ASP A 190 -22.14 10.63 -17.17
C ASP A 190 -23.43 10.31 -17.92
N ASN A 191 -24.53 10.28 -17.17
CA ASN A 191 -25.86 10.00 -17.67
C ASN A 191 -26.72 11.29 -17.81
N SER A 192 -26.08 12.45 -17.89
CA SER A 192 -26.76 13.74 -17.95
C SER A 192 -27.05 14.15 -19.41
N LEU A 193 -28.28 14.57 -19.70
CA LEU A 193 -28.62 15.09 -21.02
C LEU A 193 -28.12 16.53 -21.21
N PHE A 194 -27.51 16.79 -22.36
CA PHE A 194 -26.87 18.06 -22.68
C PHE A 194 -27.87 19.22 -22.82
N LYS A 195 -27.48 20.43 -22.36
CA LYS A 195 -28.23 21.70 -22.51
C LYS A 195 -29.63 21.72 -21.89
N GLY A 196 -29.79 21.11 -20.71
CA GLY A 196 -31.05 21.21 -19.96
C GLY A 196 -32.22 20.44 -20.59
N LYS A 197 -31.93 19.52 -21.52
CA LYS A 197 -32.91 18.53 -21.95
C LYS A 197 -33.16 17.57 -20.80
N VAL A 198 -34.43 17.25 -20.56
CA VAL A 198 -34.81 16.25 -19.56
C VAL A 198 -35.18 14.98 -20.31
N TYR A 199 -34.90 13.82 -19.71
CA TYR A 199 -35.35 12.57 -20.29
C TYR A 199 -36.88 12.56 -20.29
N LEU A 200 -37.47 12.36 -21.47
CA LEU A 200 -38.90 12.17 -21.65
C LEU A 200 -39.10 10.78 -22.27
N GLU A 201 -40.18 10.09 -21.89
CA GLU A 201 -40.50 8.76 -22.42
C GLU A 201 -40.53 8.73 -23.96
N ASN A 202 -40.96 9.84 -24.57
CA ASN A 202 -41.03 10.04 -26.02
C ASN A 202 -39.87 10.91 -26.58
N ALA A 203 -38.72 10.97 -25.89
CA ALA A 203 -37.56 11.71 -26.38
C ALA A 203 -37.11 11.16 -27.75
N THR A 204 -36.92 12.06 -28.71
CA THR A 204 -36.53 11.74 -30.10
C THR A 204 -35.14 12.27 -30.45
N ASP A 205 -34.48 12.98 -29.53
CA ASP A 205 -33.16 13.53 -29.80
C ASP A 205 -32.06 12.48 -29.65
N SER A 206 -31.06 12.57 -30.52
CA SER A 206 -30.00 11.56 -30.67
C SER A 206 -29.28 11.23 -29.37
N ASN A 207 -28.99 12.23 -28.53
CA ASN A 207 -28.29 12.03 -27.26
C ASN A 207 -29.15 11.25 -26.25
N GLY A 208 -30.45 11.53 -26.19
CA GLY A 208 -31.38 10.77 -25.33
C GLY A 208 -31.56 9.33 -25.79
N LEU A 209 -31.59 9.10 -27.10
CA LEU A 209 -31.66 7.77 -27.69
C LEU A 209 -30.38 6.96 -27.43
N ALA A 210 -29.20 7.56 -27.66
CA ALA A 210 -27.90 6.92 -27.42
C ALA A 210 -27.71 6.56 -25.94
N LEU A 211 -28.16 7.43 -25.03
CA LEU A 211 -28.08 7.18 -23.59
C LEU A 211 -28.97 6.01 -23.15
N ARG A 212 -30.19 5.96 -23.68
CA ARG A 212 -31.11 4.84 -23.45
C ARG A 212 -30.55 3.54 -24.00
N GLU A 213 -29.99 3.57 -25.20
CA GLU A 213 -29.34 2.41 -25.81
C GLU A 213 -28.16 1.92 -24.97
N PHE A 214 -27.30 2.83 -24.49
CA PHE A 214 -26.19 2.50 -23.61
C PHE A 214 -26.66 1.87 -22.29
N ASN A 215 -27.65 2.46 -21.60
CA ASN A 215 -28.16 1.90 -20.34
C ASN A 215 -28.84 0.55 -20.55
N GLN A 216 -29.56 0.35 -21.66
CA GLN A 216 -30.10 -0.96 -22.03
C GLN A 216 -28.99 -1.97 -22.35
N PHE A 217 -27.91 -1.55 -23.00
CA PHE A 217 -26.77 -2.41 -23.30
C PHE A 217 -26.09 -2.89 -22.02
N VAL A 218 -25.74 -1.97 -21.11
CA VAL A 218 -25.03 -2.29 -19.86
C VAL A 218 -25.91 -3.14 -18.93
N SER A 219 -27.19 -2.83 -18.79
CA SER A 219 -28.10 -3.61 -17.94
C SER A 219 -28.32 -5.05 -18.41
N ASN A 220 -28.07 -5.34 -19.69
CA ASN A 220 -28.13 -6.69 -20.26
C ASN A 220 -26.76 -7.40 -20.28
N ASP A 221 -25.66 -6.75 -19.89
CA ASP A 221 -24.33 -7.35 -19.88
C ASP A 221 -24.10 -8.15 -18.59
N PRO A 222 -23.99 -9.49 -18.65
CA PRO A 222 -23.84 -10.32 -17.45
C PRO A 222 -22.48 -10.15 -16.76
N ARG A 223 -21.52 -9.44 -17.36
CA ARG A 223 -20.19 -9.17 -16.80
C ARG A 223 -20.18 -8.03 -15.79
N VAL A 224 -21.29 -7.29 -15.63
CA VAL A 224 -21.35 -6.10 -14.77
C VAL A 224 -22.66 -5.99 -13.99
N GLU A 225 -22.69 -5.07 -13.03
CA GLU A 225 -23.91 -4.54 -12.41
C GLU A 225 -23.88 -3.01 -12.46
N GLN A 226 -25.07 -2.36 -12.45
CA GLN A 226 -25.22 -0.91 -12.66
C GLN A 226 -26.26 -0.28 -11.72
N VAL A 227 -26.00 0.95 -11.27
CA VAL A 227 -27.00 1.90 -10.73
C VAL A 227 -27.02 3.15 -11.61
N ASP A 228 -28.22 3.69 -11.92
CA ASP A 228 -28.42 4.76 -12.90
C ASP A 228 -28.69 6.14 -12.24
N GLY A 229 -28.26 7.22 -12.91
CA GLY A 229 -28.24 8.63 -12.47
C GLY A 229 -26.90 9.29 -12.80
N ILE A 230 -25.82 8.71 -12.25
CA ILE A 230 -24.48 8.62 -12.84
C ILE A 230 -24.27 7.11 -12.93
N SER A 231 -24.04 6.57 -14.12
CA SER A 231 -23.98 5.12 -14.30
C SER A 231 -22.72 4.57 -13.63
N LEU A 232 -22.88 3.95 -12.47
CA LEU A 232 -21.80 3.29 -11.73
C LEU A 232 -21.78 1.81 -12.09
N ILE A 233 -20.68 1.36 -12.71
CA ILE A 233 -20.55 0.03 -13.29
C ILE A 233 -19.31 -0.65 -12.71
N ARG A 234 -19.43 -1.89 -12.23
CA ARG A 234 -18.25 -2.68 -11.82
C ARG A 234 -18.25 -4.05 -12.48
N ARG A 235 -17.08 -4.66 -12.58
CA ARG A 235 -16.95 -6.05 -13.03
C ARG A 235 -17.58 -7.01 -12.03
N VAL A 236 -18.22 -8.05 -12.54
CA VAL A 236 -18.59 -9.26 -11.80
C VAL A 236 -17.88 -10.46 -12.41
N SER A 237 -17.51 -11.43 -11.57
CA SER A 237 -16.93 -12.68 -12.05
C SER A 237 -18.02 -13.54 -12.69
N LEU A 238 -17.87 -13.84 -13.98
CA LEU A 238 -18.70 -14.83 -14.67
C LEU A 238 -18.33 -16.28 -14.30
N CYS A 239 -17.13 -16.49 -13.76
CA CYS A 239 -16.72 -17.80 -13.28
C CYS A 239 -17.20 -17.99 -11.84
N THR A 240 -17.71 -19.19 -11.54
CA THR A 240 -17.87 -19.71 -10.18
C THR A 240 -16.48 -19.97 -9.61
N ILE A 241 -15.83 -18.90 -9.17
CA ILE A 241 -14.62 -18.99 -8.39
C ILE A 241 -15.06 -19.40 -6.98
N THR A 242 -14.36 -20.37 -6.39
CA THR A 242 -14.56 -20.66 -4.96
C THR A 242 -14.19 -19.40 -4.20
N ASP A 243 -15.21 -18.78 -3.62
CA ASP A 243 -15.09 -17.50 -2.95
C ASP A 243 -14.52 -17.69 -1.54
N ASP A 244 -13.25 -18.06 -1.48
CA ASP A 244 -12.55 -18.48 -0.27
C ASP A 244 -11.36 -17.56 0.07
N ASP A 245 -10.64 -17.90 1.14
CA ASP A 245 -9.46 -17.15 1.59
C ASP A 245 -8.30 -17.20 0.60
N VAL A 246 -8.28 -18.15 -0.36
CA VAL A 246 -7.26 -18.18 -1.42
C VAL A 246 -7.55 -17.09 -2.44
N PHE A 247 -8.83 -16.92 -2.82
CA PHE A 247 -9.23 -15.89 -3.77
C PHE A 247 -9.29 -14.48 -3.14
N ARG A 248 -9.92 -14.35 -1.97
CA ARG A 248 -10.11 -13.05 -1.29
C ARG A 248 -8.92 -12.64 -0.42
N GLY A 249 -8.02 -13.57 -0.12
CA GLY A 249 -6.99 -13.40 0.90
C GLY A 249 -7.50 -13.76 2.30
N VAL A 250 -6.59 -14.24 3.15
CA VAL A 250 -6.91 -14.66 4.52
C VAL A 250 -7.34 -13.44 5.34
N LYS A 251 -8.54 -13.48 5.92
CA LYS A 251 -9.18 -12.33 6.60
C LYS A 251 -9.35 -11.11 5.66
N GLY A 252 -9.46 -11.34 4.35
CA GLY A 252 -9.57 -10.28 3.34
C GLY A 252 -8.26 -9.55 3.02
N LEU A 253 -7.12 -10.05 3.51
CA LEU A 253 -5.79 -9.47 3.26
C LEU A 253 -5.06 -10.27 2.18
N SER A 254 -4.54 -9.57 1.16
CA SER A 254 -3.70 -10.18 0.14
C SER A 254 -2.37 -10.69 0.73
N ILE A 255 -1.62 -11.47 -0.04
CA ILE A 255 -0.32 -11.99 0.43
C ILE A 255 0.66 -10.87 0.82
N LEU A 256 0.69 -9.76 0.09
CA LEU A 256 1.57 -8.63 0.41
C LEU A 256 1.07 -7.87 1.64
N ASP A 257 -0.24 -7.71 1.80
CA ASP A 257 -0.82 -7.06 2.97
C ASP A 257 -0.57 -7.87 4.25
N ARG A 258 -0.60 -9.21 4.15
CA ARG A 258 -0.25 -10.12 5.25
C ARG A 258 1.22 -10.07 5.66
N MET A 259 2.09 -9.49 4.84
CA MET A 259 3.49 -9.24 5.18
C MET A 259 3.73 -7.85 5.81
N ARG A 260 2.70 -6.99 5.88
CA ARG A 260 2.80 -5.71 6.60
C ARG A 260 2.89 -5.93 8.10
N LEU A 261 3.62 -5.05 8.76
CA LEU A 261 3.91 -5.06 10.19
C LEU A 261 3.41 -3.79 10.86
N ASP A 262 2.38 -3.15 10.30
CA ASP A 262 1.78 -1.94 10.85
C ASP A 262 1.39 -2.15 12.32
N GLU A 263 1.68 -1.13 13.14
CA GLU A 263 1.47 -1.13 14.59
C GLU A 263 2.24 -2.21 15.37
N LYS A 264 3.06 -3.04 14.72
CA LYS A 264 3.93 -3.99 15.42
C LYS A 264 5.12 -3.24 16.03
N VAL A 265 5.65 -3.84 17.08
CA VAL A 265 6.80 -3.32 17.85
C VAL A 265 7.89 -4.36 17.77
N ALA A 266 9.03 -3.96 17.21
CA ALA A 266 10.19 -4.81 17.02
C ALA A 266 11.39 -4.28 17.80
N TYR A 267 12.26 -5.18 18.23
CA TYR A 267 13.65 -4.82 18.56
C TYR A 267 14.64 -5.64 17.75
N VAL A 268 15.82 -5.07 17.50
CA VAL A 268 16.93 -5.75 16.83
C VAL A 268 18.22 -5.53 17.62
N THR A 269 18.77 -6.60 18.21
CA THR A 269 20.09 -6.57 18.87
C THR A 269 21.22 -6.61 17.86
N GLY A 270 22.32 -5.89 18.10
CA GLY A 270 23.36 -5.67 17.09
C GLY A 270 22.82 -4.90 15.89
N GLY A 271 21.82 -4.04 16.11
CA GLY A 271 21.09 -3.30 15.08
C GLY A 271 21.87 -2.12 14.50
N GLY A 272 23.01 -1.75 15.08
CA GLY A 272 23.79 -0.59 14.67
C GLY A 272 24.60 -0.78 13.38
N GLN A 273 24.73 -2.00 12.87
CA GLN A 273 25.52 -2.29 11.67
C GLN A 273 25.13 -3.60 10.96
N GLY A 274 25.67 -3.81 9.76
CA GLY A 274 25.60 -5.08 9.03
C GLY A 274 24.19 -5.65 8.89
N ILE A 275 24.03 -6.93 9.20
CA ILE A 275 22.75 -7.66 9.11
C ILE A 275 21.69 -7.03 10.03
N GLY A 276 22.06 -6.65 11.26
CA GLY A 276 21.11 -6.08 12.21
C GLY A 276 20.55 -4.74 11.74
N ARG A 277 21.39 -3.88 11.16
CA ARG A 277 20.93 -2.65 10.50
C ARG A 277 19.96 -2.96 9.36
N ALA A 278 20.27 -3.93 8.51
CA ALA A 278 19.37 -4.31 7.40
C ALA A 278 18.03 -4.87 7.89
N PHE A 279 18.01 -5.64 8.99
CA PHE A 279 16.79 -6.10 9.63
C PHE A 279 15.97 -4.96 10.22
N ALA A 280 16.61 -4.00 10.90
CA ALA A 280 15.94 -2.83 11.45
C ALA A 280 15.24 -2.01 10.35
N HIS A 281 15.93 -1.78 9.23
CA HIS A 281 15.35 -1.11 8.06
C HIS A 281 14.19 -1.91 7.44
N ALA A 282 14.36 -3.22 7.23
CA ALA A 282 13.32 -4.04 6.60
C ALA A 282 12.03 -4.12 7.44
N LEU A 283 12.16 -4.29 8.76
CA LEU A 283 11.02 -4.32 9.68
C LEU A 283 10.30 -2.97 9.72
N GLY A 284 11.06 -1.87 9.74
CA GLY A 284 10.52 -0.52 9.71
C GLY A 284 9.80 -0.19 8.41
N GLU A 285 10.38 -0.52 7.25
CA GLU A 285 9.77 -0.33 5.92
C GLU A 285 8.49 -1.16 5.75
N ALA A 286 8.39 -2.31 6.43
CA ALA A 286 7.18 -3.11 6.48
C ALA A 286 6.10 -2.54 7.43
N GLY A 287 6.39 -1.49 8.22
CA GLY A 287 5.42 -0.78 9.07
C GLY A 287 5.66 -0.89 10.58
N ALA A 288 6.70 -1.61 11.03
CA ALA A 288 6.95 -1.79 12.46
C ALA A 288 7.60 -0.55 13.11
N LYS A 289 7.32 -0.33 14.39
CA LYS A 289 8.11 0.54 15.28
C LYS A 289 9.36 -0.24 15.72
N VAL A 290 10.55 0.35 15.66
CA VAL A 290 11.81 -0.41 15.80
C VAL A 290 12.71 0.14 16.91
N ALA A 291 13.00 -0.66 17.92
CA ALA A 291 14.08 -0.41 18.87
C ALA A 291 15.41 -0.97 18.32
N VAL A 292 16.33 -0.07 17.97
CA VAL A 292 17.68 -0.43 17.54
C VAL A 292 18.53 -0.60 18.79
N VAL A 293 18.99 -1.82 19.02
CA VAL A 293 19.78 -2.17 20.20
C VAL A 293 21.20 -2.53 19.76
N ASP A 294 22.21 -1.89 20.34
CA ASP A 294 23.61 -2.22 20.10
C ASP A 294 24.42 -2.04 21.39
N LEU A 295 25.61 -2.64 21.45
CA LEU A 295 26.53 -2.36 22.56
C LEU A 295 27.02 -0.90 22.49
N ASP A 296 27.21 -0.40 21.26
CA ASP A 296 27.64 0.96 20.97
C ASP A 296 26.43 1.87 20.73
N GLN A 297 26.21 2.79 21.67
CA GLN A 297 25.11 3.74 21.62
C GLN A 297 25.13 4.59 20.33
N ALA A 298 26.30 5.04 19.88
CA ALA A 298 26.39 5.94 18.72
C ALA A 298 25.98 5.23 17.42
N ARG A 299 26.34 3.95 17.26
CA ARG A 299 25.87 3.15 16.12
C ARG A 299 24.35 2.93 16.16
N ALA A 300 23.79 2.65 17.34
CA ALA A 300 22.34 2.48 17.48
C ALA A 300 21.58 3.79 17.17
N GLU A 301 22.09 4.94 17.64
CA GLU A 301 21.54 6.27 17.35
C GLU A 301 21.58 6.61 15.87
N ALA A 302 22.70 6.34 15.19
CA ALA A 302 22.82 6.60 13.76
C ALA A 302 21.74 5.87 12.95
N VAL A 303 21.53 4.57 13.22
CA VAL A 303 20.50 3.78 12.52
C VAL A 303 19.09 4.23 12.91
N ALA A 304 18.83 4.55 14.18
CA ALA A 304 17.53 5.08 14.59
C ALA A 304 17.21 6.42 13.88
N GLN A 305 18.21 7.27 13.65
CA GLN A 305 18.05 8.51 12.90
C GLN A 305 17.77 8.25 11.41
N GLU A 306 18.42 7.26 10.80
CA GLU A 306 18.11 6.85 9.42
C GLU A 306 16.65 6.41 9.27
N LEU A 307 16.15 5.61 10.22
CA LEU A 307 14.75 5.17 10.25
C LEU A 307 13.80 6.36 10.43
N PHE A 308 14.14 7.29 11.32
CA PHE A 308 13.37 8.51 11.53
C PHE A 308 13.23 9.35 10.27
N ILE A 309 14.31 9.52 9.49
CA ILE A 309 14.28 10.24 8.19
C ILE A 309 13.32 9.57 7.20
N LYS A 310 13.15 8.25 7.27
CA LYS A 310 12.18 7.48 6.47
C LYS A 310 10.75 7.53 7.02
N GLY A 311 10.48 8.31 8.07
CA GLY A 311 9.17 8.37 8.73
C GLY A 311 8.85 7.17 9.63
N ILE A 312 9.83 6.33 9.93
CA ILE A 312 9.67 5.14 10.77
C ILE A 312 9.90 5.52 12.23
N SER A 313 9.00 5.10 13.12
CA SER A 313 9.17 5.32 14.57
C SER A 313 10.26 4.39 15.12
N ALA A 314 11.36 4.97 15.58
CA ALA A 314 12.49 4.23 16.12
C ALA A 314 13.04 4.84 17.41
N ILE A 315 13.66 4.00 18.25
CA ILE A 315 14.46 4.41 19.41
C ILE A 315 15.80 3.66 19.40
N SER A 316 16.84 4.26 19.97
CA SER A 316 18.13 3.60 20.20
C SER A 316 18.29 3.18 21.66
N ILE A 317 18.91 2.02 21.91
CA ILE A 317 19.17 1.51 23.26
C ILE A 317 20.57 0.87 23.31
N SER A 318 21.41 1.31 24.25
CA SER A 318 22.66 0.60 24.57
C SER A 318 22.40 -0.55 25.54
N ALA A 319 22.78 -1.75 25.12
CA ALA A 319 22.68 -2.95 25.95
C ALA A 319 23.74 -3.99 25.57
N ASP A 320 24.41 -4.54 26.59
CA ASP A 320 25.22 -5.74 26.46
C ASP A 320 24.35 -6.98 26.71
N ILE A 321 24.07 -7.75 25.65
CA ILE A 321 23.18 -8.91 25.75
C ILE A 321 23.74 -10.06 26.60
N SER A 322 25.06 -10.07 26.89
CA SER A 322 25.64 -11.04 27.82
C SER A 322 25.22 -10.78 29.28
N LYS A 323 24.71 -9.59 29.58
CA LYS A 323 24.32 -9.13 30.92
C LYS A 323 22.80 -9.16 31.11
N PRO A 324 22.25 -10.01 31.99
CA PRO A 324 20.81 -10.09 32.23
C PRO A 324 20.14 -8.77 32.61
N ALA A 325 20.82 -7.92 33.39
CA ALA A 325 20.30 -6.63 33.82
C ALA A 325 20.12 -5.64 32.64
N ASP A 326 21.03 -5.67 31.67
CA ASP A 326 20.96 -4.84 30.47
C ASP A 326 19.82 -5.28 29.56
N VAL A 327 19.65 -6.59 29.38
CA VAL A 327 18.52 -7.15 28.61
C VAL A 327 17.20 -6.80 29.27
N GLN A 328 17.09 -6.90 30.60
CA GLN A 328 15.85 -6.52 31.29
C GLN A 328 15.55 -5.02 31.11
N ARG A 329 16.55 -4.13 31.29
CA ARG A 329 16.41 -2.68 31.06
C ARG A 329 15.97 -2.36 29.63
N MET A 330 16.54 -3.05 28.64
CA MET A 330 16.16 -2.93 27.24
C MET A 330 14.67 -3.27 27.04
N ILE A 331 14.22 -4.42 27.54
CA ILE A 331 12.82 -4.84 27.44
C ILE A 331 11.88 -3.85 28.15
N ASP A 332 12.23 -3.42 29.36
CA ASP A 332 11.42 -2.47 30.14
C ASP A 332 11.29 -1.12 29.44
N THR A 333 12.36 -0.65 28.80
CA THR A 333 12.36 0.60 28.02
C THR A 333 11.42 0.50 26.81
N ILE A 334 11.46 -0.62 26.08
CA ILE A 334 10.59 -0.85 24.91
C ILE A 334 9.12 -0.92 25.34
N VAL A 335 8.83 -1.71 26.39
CA VAL A 335 7.47 -1.86 26.92
C VAL A 335 6.95 -0.55 27.51
N SER A 336 7.77 0.23 28.20
CA SER A 336 7.40 1.55 28.71
C SER A 336 7.06 2.52 27.58
N LYS A 337 7.80 2.47 26.47
CA LYS A 337 7.61 3.37 25.33
C LYS A 337 6.38 3.02 24.47
N TRP A 338 6.15 1.74 24.20
CA TRP A 338 5.15 1.29 23.21
C TRP A 338 4.12 0.28 23.74
N GLY A 339 4.20 -0.12 25.01
CA GLY A 339 3.24 -1.00 25.67
C GLY A 339 3.34 -2.48 25.32
N ALA A 340 4.11 -2.86 24.30
CA ALA A 340 4.18 -4.22 23.79
C ALA A 340 5.52 -4.54 23.14
N ILE A 341 5.81 -5.84 22.97
CA ILE A 341 6.85 -6.34 22.07
C ILE A 341 6.24 -7.44 21.21
N HIS A 342 6.17 -7.21 19.91
CA HIS A 342 5.58 -8.14 18.95
C HIS A 342 6.64 -8.99 18.25
N ILE A 343 7.81 -8.41 17.99
CA ILE A 343 8.89 -9.00 17.20
C ILE A 343 10.22 -8.82 17.94
N ALA A 344 10.99 -9.89 18.05
CA ALA A 344 12.30 -9.91 18.70
C ALA A 344 13.34 -10.48 17.72
N CYS A 345 14.26 -9.65 17.25
CA CYS A 345 15.37 -10.09 16.39
C CYS A 345 16.66 -10.16 17.19
N ASN A 346 17.02 -11.37 17.62
CA ASN A 346 18.25 -11.64 18.37
C ASN A 346 19.40 -11.88 17.37
N ASN A 347 19.91 -10.78 16.84
CA ASN A 347 20.96 -10.76 15.83
C ASN A 347 22.39 -10.56 16.37
N ALA A 348 22.56 -10.00 17.57
CA ALA A 348 23.88 -9.70 18.11
C ALA A 348 24.72 -10.98 18.23
N GLY A 349 26.00 -10.88 17.89
CA GLY A 349 26.93 -11.98 17.96
C GLY A 349 28.35 -11.54 17.64
N ILE A 350 29.32 -12.35 18.07
CA ILE A 350 30.74 -12.17 17.80
C ILE A 350 31.29 -13.42 17.14
N ASN A 351 32.40 -13.26 16.42
CA ASN A 351 33.17 -14.37 15.87
C ASN A 351 34.65 -14.18 16.24
N LEU A 352 35.18 -15.10 17.04
CA LEU A 352 36.60 -15.18 17.39
C LEU A 352 37.14 -16.46 16.75
N ASN A 353 38.31 -16.34 16.12
CA ASN A 353 38.90 -17.41 15.31
C ASN A 353 40.23 -17.83 15.91
N SER A 354 40.28 -19.08 16.37
CA SER A 354 41.49 -19.75 16.82
C SER A 354 41.49 -21.19 16.33
N ALA A 355 42.67 -21.79 16.25
CA ALA A 355 42.77 -23.23 16.07
C ALA A 355 42.18 -23.94 17.29
N SER A 356 41.51 -25.08 17.09
CA SER A 356 40.76 -25.74 18.17
C SER A 356 41.63 -26.12 19.37
N GLU A 357 42.88 -26.49 19.12
CA GLU A 357 43.90 -26.80 20.12
C GLU A 357 44.45 -25.57 20.86
N GLU A 358 44.26 -24.37 20.31
CA GLU A 358 44.69 -23.08 20.88
C GLU A 358 43.52 -22.23 21.40
N THR A 359 42.27 -22.67 21.21
CA THR A 359 41.08 -21.95 21.69
C THR A 359 41.12 -21.90 23.21
N THR A 360 41.32 -20.71 23.77
CA THR A 360 41.34 -20.53 25.23
C THR A 360 39.92 -20.60 25.80
N LEU A 361 39.82 -20.87 27.11
CA LEU A 361 38.54 -20.86 27.79
C LEU A 361 37.90 -19.47 27.77
N GLU A 362 38.70 -18.41 27.81
CA GLU A 362 38.20 -17.03 27.73
C GLU A 362 37.57 -16.73 26.38
N GLU A 363 38.20 -17.15 25.27
CA GLU A 363 37.63 -17.01 23.92
C GLU A 363 36.32 -17.82 23.78
N TRP A 364 36.34 -19.05 24.30
CA TRP A 364 35.18 -19.93 24.32
C TRP A 364 34.02 -19.31 25.09
N ASP A 365 34.26 -18.92 26.34
CA ASP A 365 33.24 -18.35 27.24
C ASP A 365 32.71 -17.04 26.68
N GLN A 366 33.57 -16.14 26.19
CA GLN A 366 33.13 -14.88 25.58
C GLN A 366 32.22 -15.11 24.37
N THR A 367 32.57 -16.08 23.52
CA THR A 367 31.75 -16.44 22.34
C THR A 367 30.39 -17.01 22.77
N PHE A 368 30.37 -17.93 23.74
CA PHE A 368 29.14 -18.53 24.25
C PHE A 368 28.26 -17.53 25.01
N ASP A 369 28.86 -16.64 25.79
CA ASP A 369 28.17 -15.64 26.60
C ASP A 369 27.36 -14.68 25.72
N VAL A 370 27.90 -14.29 24.57
CA VAL A 370 27.20 -13.43 23.62
C VAL A 370 26.27 -14.26 22.72
N ASN A 371 26.82 -15.24 21.99
CA ASN A 371 26.10 -15.87 20.88
C ASN A 371 24.97 -16.80 21.32
N LEU A 372 25.13 -17.49 22.46
CA LEU A 372 24.15 -18.49 22.91
C LEU A 372 23.44 -18.03 24.19
N ARG A 373 24.20 -17.72 25.25
CA ARG A 373 23.63 -17.31 26.53
C ARG A 373 22.90 -15.97 26.40
N GLY A 374 23.50 -14.98 25.75
CA GLY A 374 22.85 -13.69 25.48
C GLY A 374 21.58 -13.83 24.65
N THR A 375 21.63 -14.61 23.56
CA THR A 375 20.44 -14.97 22.76
C THR A 375 19.34 -15.60 23.63
N PHE A 376 19.69 -16.54 24.51
CA PHE A 376 18.73 -17.16 25.43
C PHE A 376 18.11 -16.14 26.41
N ILE A 377 18.91 -15.25 27.00
CA ILE A 377 18.43 -14.22 27.92
C ILE A 377 17.43 -13.29 27.19
N CYS A 378 17.76 -12.86 25.97
CA CYS A 378 16.85 -12.06 25.15
C CYS A 378 15.55 -12.81 24.82
N CYS A 379 15.65 -14.06 24.36
CA CYS A 379 14.48 -14.92 24.14
C CYS A 379 13.60 -15.04 25.38
N GLN A 380 14.20 -15.29 26.55
CA GLN A 380 13.45 -15.44 27.80
C GLN A 380 12.75 -14.14 28.20
N ALA A 381 13.44 -13.01 28.14
CA ALA A 381 12.90 -11.72 28.56
C ALA A 381 11.77 -11.26 27.61
N ALA A 382 11.98 -11.34 26.29
CA ALA A 382 10.96 -11.06 25.29
C ALA A 382 9.79 -12.05 25.36
N GLY A 383 10.10 -13.35 25.51
CA GLY A 383 9.11 -14.41 25.62
C GLY A 383 8.16 -14.21 26.81
N ARG A 384 8.65 -13.76 27.97
CA ARG A 384 7.79 -13.42 29.12
C ARG A 384 6.74 -12.34 28.78
N VAL A 385 7.11 -11.35 27.98
CA VAL A 385 6.19 -10.30 27.51
C VAL A 385 5.21 -10.90 26.50
N MET A 386 5.73 -11.56 25.47
CA MET A 386 4.94 -12.13 24.36
C MET A 386 3.93 -13.19 24.80
N LEU A 387 4.32 -14.07 25.73
CA LEU A 387 3.45 -15.11 26.28
C LEU A 387 2.27 -14.52 27.07
N ARG A 388 2.47 -13.40 27.77
CA ARG A 388 1.36 -12.67 28.43
C ARG A 388 0.45 -11.98 27.44
N GLN A 389 1.00 -11.51 26.32
CA GLN A 389 0.22 -10.91 25.23
C GLN A 389 -0.56 -11.95 24.41
N GLY A 390 -0.19 -13.24 24.48
CA GLY A 390 -0.73 -14.29 23.61
C GLY A 390 -0.27 -14.18 22.14
N TYR A 391 0.75 -13.37 21.87
CA TYR A 391 1.33 -13.17 20.54
C TYR A 391 2.80 -12.74 20.65
N GLY A 392 3.64 -13.35 19.82
CA GLY A 392 4.97 -12.81 19.55
C GLY A 392 5.79 -13.64 18.56
N LYS A 393 6.74 -12.99 17.89
CA LYS A 393 7.66 -13.60 16.92
C LYS A 393 9.08 -13.37 17.35
N ILE A 394 9.83 -14.46 17.52
CA ILE A 394 11.25 -14.40 17.82
C ILE A 394 12.01 -14.93 16.61
N ILE A 395 12.94 -14.12 16.10
CA ILE A 395 13.83 -14.45 15.00
C ILE A 395 15.26 -14.40 15.53
N ASN A 396 15.91 -15.56 15.65
CA ASN A 396 17.31 -15.64 16.05
C ASN A 396 18.23 -15.64 14.81
N THR A 397 19.38 -14.99 14.88
CA THR A 397 20.41 -15.12 13.84
C THR A 397 21.38 -16.25 14.21
N ALA A 398 21.24 -17.38 13.53
CA ALA A 398 22.16 -18.51 13.60
C ALA A 398 23.29 -18.33 12.56
N SER A 399 23.66 -19.39 11.84
CA SER A 399 24.69 -19.36 10.79
C SER A 399 24.65 -20.67 10.01
N MET A 400 25.02 -20.65 8.73
CA MET A 400 25.39 -21.86 7.96
C MET A 400 26.40 -22.74 8.72
N ALA A 401 27.25 -22.15 9.56
CA ALA A 401 28.17 -22.86 10.44
C ALA A 401 27.50 -23.80 11.46
N SER A 402 26.18 -23.74 11.61
CA SER A 402 25.40 -24.72 12.38
C SER A 402 25.14 -26.03 11.63
N LEU A 403 25.32 -26.03 10.30
CA LEU A 403 25.03 -27.16 9.41
C LEU A 403 26.31 -27.82 8.89
N ILE A 404 27.29 -26.99 8.55
CA ILE A 404 28.59 -27.42 8.03
C ILE A 404 29.71 -26.76 8.83
N VAL A 405 30.94 -27.21 8.61
CA VAL A 405 32.15 -26.56 9.14
C VAL A 405 32.73 -25.70 8.02
N PRO A 406 32.63 -24.34 8.09
CA PRO A 406 33.23 -23.49 7.07
C PRO A 406 34.75 -23.68 7.07
N HIS A 407 35.33 -23.95 5.91
CA HIS A 407 36.75 -24.21 5.72
C HIS A 407 37.38 -23.11 4.84
N PRO A 408 38.64 -22.70 5.05
CA PRO A 408 39.64 -23.18 6.03
C PRO A 408 39.58 -22.50 7.39
N GLN A 409 38.60 -21.64 7.64
CA GLN A 409 38.48 -20.87 8.88
C GLN A 409 38.31 -21.78 10.10
N LYS A 410 39.23 -21.69 11.07
CA LYS A 410 39.12 -22.39 12.36
C LYS A 410 38.35 -21.50 13.35
N GLN A 411 37.22 -21.98 13.85
CA GLN A 411 36.25 -21.18 14.64
C GLN A 411 35.32 -22.09 15.48
N LEU A 412 35.93 -22.97 16.28
CA LEU A 412 35.22 -24.01 17.05
C LEU A 412 34.09 -23.43 17.94
N SER A 413 34.41 -22.41 18.73
CA SER A 413 33.49 -21.76 19.66
C SER A 413 32.30 -21.14 18.92
N TYR A 414 32.55 -20.45 17.81
CA TYR A 414 31.51 -19.85 16.96
C TYR A 414 30.56 -20.89 16.39
N ASN A 415 31.09 -21.91 15.69
CA ASN A 415 30.29 -22.97 15.07
C ASN A 415 29.39 -23.66 16.10
N THR A 416 29.96 -24.03 17.24
CA THR A 416 29.23 -24.70 18.32
C THR A 416 28.15 -23.80 18.92
N SER A 417 28.46 -22.53 19.17
CA SER A 417 27.49 -21.57 19.71
C SER A 417 26.29 -21.37 18.77
N LYS A 418 26.53 -21.28 17.45
CA LYS A 418 25.47 -21.09 16.44
C LYS A 418 24.65 -22.36 16.19
N ALA A 419 25.24 -23.55 16.30
CA ALA A 419 24.49 -24.80 16.37
C ALA A 419 23.56 -24.84 17.61
N GLY A 420 24.06 -24.36 18.76
CA GLY A 420 23.26 -24.17 19.96
C GLY A 420 22.05 -23.25 19.76
N VAL A 421 22.21 -22.16 19.01
CA VAL A 421 21.10 -21.23 18.69
C VAL A 421 20.00 -21.92 17.86
N VAL A 422 20.35 -22.81 16.93
CA VAL A 422 19.36 -23.59 16.17
C VAL A 422 18.56 -24.50 17.10
N LYS A 423 19.24 -25.24 17.99
CA LYS A 423 18.54 -26.11 18.94
C LYS A 423 17.69 -25.31 19.93
N LEU A 424 18.20 -24.19 20.45
CA LEU A 424 17.45 -23.25 21.28
C LEU A 424 16.15 -22.80 20.59
N THR A 425 16.26 -22.42 19.31
CA THR A 425 15.11 -22.00 18.49
C THR A 425 14.06 -23.10 18.37
N GLN A 426 14.48 -24.33 18.07
CA GLN A 426 13.59 -25.50 17.96
C GLN A 426 12.83 -25.77 19.26
N THR A 427 13.55 -25.76 20.39
CA THR A 427 12.98 -26.02 21.72
C THR A 427 11.97 -24.95 22.08
N LEU A 428 12.34 -23.67 22.05
CA LEU A 428 11.44 -22.57 22.40
C LEU A 428 10.24 -22.48 21.46
N GLY A 429 10.46 -22.73 20.16
CA GLY A 429 9.40 -22.72 19.16
C GLY A 429 8.34 -23.81 19.39
N THR A 430 8.76 -24.96 19.91
CA THR A 430 7.85 -26.07 20.26
C THR A 430 7.15 -25.82 21.60
N GLU A 431 7.85 -25.28 22.58
CA GLU A 431 7.29 -25.04 23.91
C GLU A 431 6.28 -23.89 23.96
N TRP A 432 6.37 -22.90 23.06
CA TRP A 432 5.63 -21.64 23.17
C TRP A 432 4.54 -21.44 22.10
N ILE A 433 4.44 -22.33 21.12
CA ILE A 433 3.48 -22.20 20.00
C ILE A 433 2.02 -22.25 20.45
N ASP A 434 1.71 -23.09 21.43
CA ASP A 434 0.37 -23.23 22.03
C ASP A 434 -0.10 -21.97 22.78
N ARG A 435 0.84 -21.05 23.06
CA ARG A 435 0.62 -19.77 23.73
C ARG A 435 0.85 -18.57 22.81
N GLY A 436 0.82 -18.81 21.49
CA GLY A 436 0.82 -17.77 20.47
C GLY A 436 2.21 -17.20 20.11
N VAL A 437 3.29 -17.80 20.61
CA VAL A 437 4.66 -17.33 20.34
C VAL A 437 5.36 -18.30 19.38
N ARG A 438 5.83 -17.76 18.25
CA ARG A 438 6.56 -18.51 17.22
C ARG A 438 8.04 -18.14 17.31
N VAL A 439 8.92 -19.13 17.28
CA VAL A 439 10.37 -18.91 17.38
C VAL A 439 11.05 -19.59 16.20
N ASN A 440 11.69 -18.81 15.32
CA ASN A 440 12.41 -19.30 14.15
C ASN A 440 13.82 -18.68 14.13
N CYS A 441 14.68 -19.18 13.26
CA CYS A 441 16.00 -18.60 13.05
C CYS A 441 16.34 -18.48 11.57
N ILE A 442 17.22 -17.52 11.27
CA ILE A 442 17.85 -17.36 9.96
C ILE A 442 19.30 -17.80 10.11
N SER A 443 19.78 -18.65 9.20
CA SER A 443 21.19 -19.07 9.09
C SER A 443 21.79 -18.51 7.82
N PRO A 444 22.43 -17.34 7.86
CA PRO A 444 23.14 -16.79 6.71
C PRO A 444 24.39 -17.60 6.38
N GLY A 445 24.77 -17.61 5.10
CA GLY A 445 26.12 -17.91 4.66
C GLY A 445 27.07 -16.74 4.95
N ILE A 446 28.09 -16.57 4.11
CA ILE A 446 29.05 -15.48 4.26
C ILE A 446 28.45 -14.19 3.69
N VAL A 447 28.22 -13.23 4.58
CA VAL A 447 27.58 -11.95 4.24
C VAL A 447 28.62 -10.84 4.16
N ASP A 448 28.53 -10.05 3.10
CA ASP A 448 29.31 -8.86 2.87
C ASP A 448 28.95 -7.78 3.90
N THR A 449 29.79 -7.65 4.92
CA THR A 449 29.63 -6.72 6.04
C THR A 449 30.98 -6.07 6.35
N PRO A 450 31.00 -4.93 7.08
CA PRO A 450 32.25 -4.26 7.42
C PRO A 450 33.31 -5.15 8.10
N LEU A 451 32.90 -6.26 8.73
CA LEU A 451 33.78 -7.21 9.41
C LEU A 451 34.72 -7.97 8.48
N ILE A 452 34.41 -8.09 7.19
CA ILE A 452 35.20 -8.90 6.25
C ILE A 452 35.98 -8.06 5.21
N HIS A 453 36.01 -6.74 5.38
CA HIS A 453 36.64 -5.81 4.44
C HIS A 453 38.15 -5.58 4.68
N SER A 454 38.78 -6.30 5.61
CA SER A 454 40.22 -6.16 5.85
C SER A 454 41.07 -6.82 4.75
N GLU A 455 42.23 -6.22 4.46
CA GLU A 455 43.15 -6.69 3.42
C GLU A 455 43.64 -8.13 3.69
N ASP A 456 43.84 -8.47 4.96
CA ASP A 456 44.29 -9.77 5.43
C ASP A 456 43.31 -10.91 5.10
N LEU A 457 42.03 -10.58 4.88
CA LEU A 457 40.99 -11.57 4.56
C LEU A 457 40.85 -11.84 3.06
N LYS A 458 41.53 -11.10 2.16
CA LYS A 458 41.42 -11.32 0.71
C LYS A 458 41.72 -12.75 0.24
N PRO A 459 42.76 -13.45 0.74
CA PRO A 459 42.99 -14.85 0.39
C PRO A 459 41.84 -15.76 0.83
N LEU A 460 41.31 -15.53 2.03
CA LEU A 460 40.20 -16.28 2.59
C LEU A 460 38.90 -16.02 1.83
N LEU A 461 38.65 -14.78 1.43
CA LEU A 461 37.52 -14.38 0.61
C LEU A 461 37.50 -15.10 -0.75
N ARG A 462 38.65 -15.18 -1.43
CA ARG A 462 38.75 -15.95 -2.69
C ARG A 462 38.40 -17.42 -2.49
N ARG A 463 38.84 -17.99 -1.37
CA ARG A 463 38.53 -19.38 -1.03
C ARG A 463 37.04 -19.58 -0.74
N TRP A 464 36.44 -18.71 0.05
CA TRP A 464 35.00 -18.74 0.30
C TRP A 464 34.19 -18.63 -0.98
N LEU A 465 34.53 -17.71 -1.88
CA LEU A 465 33.85 -17.56 -3.16
C LEU A 465 33.92 -18.83 -4.03
N SER A 466 35.02 -19.58 -3.96
CA SER A 466 35.11 -20.87 -4.68
C SER A 466 34.24 -21.98 -4.09
N ASP A 467 33.83 -21.84 -2.82
CA ASP A 467 32.99 -22.81 -2.11
C ASP A 467 31.50 -22.42 -2.16
N ILE A 468 31.13 -21.24 -2.69
CA ILE A 468 29.75 -20.77 -2.79
C ILE A 468 29.22 -20.99 -4.22
N PRO A 469 28.26 -21.90 -4.46
CA PRO A 469 27.68 -22.15 -5.79
C PRO A 469 27.09 -20.91 -6.46
N ALA A 470 26.50 -20.00 -5.67
CA ALA A 470 25.97 -18.73 -6.18
C ALA A 470 27.07 -17.77 -6.72
N GLY A 471 28.35 -18.08 -6.52
CA GLY A 471 29.48 -17.33 -7.07
C GLY A 471 29.69 -15.93 -6.49
N ARG A 472 28.98 -15.60 -5.39
CA ARG A 472 29.07 -14.31 -4.71
C ARG A 472 28.82 -14.45 -3.21
N LEU A 473 29.31 -13.48 -2.44
CA LEU A 473 28.85 -13.30 -1.07
C LEU A 473 27.38 -12.87 -1.04
N ALA A 474 26.70 -13.21 0.05
CA ALA A 474 25.39 -12.63 0.34
C ALA A 474 25.56 -11.14 0.65
N GLN A 475 24.63 -10.32 0.19
CA GLN A 475 24.46 -8.93 0.62
C GLN A 475 23.52 -8.92 1.82
N VAL A 476 23.63 -7.90 2.68
CA VAL A 476 22.69 -7.76 3.82
C VAL A 476 21.23 -7.64 3.35
N THR A 477 21.01 -7.16 2.13
CA THR A 477 19.69 -7.06 1.49
C THR A 477 19.09 -8.41 1.09
N ASP A 478 19.91 -9.45 0.85
CA ASP A 478 19.42 -10.81 0.56
C ASP A 478 18.65 -11.42 1.75
N LEU A 479 18.81 -10.88 2.96
CA LEU A 479 18.20 -11.39 4.19
C LEU A 479 16.92 -10.63 4.60
N GLN A 480 16.62 -9.49 3.97
CA GLN A 480 15.55 -8.60 4.43
C GLN A 480 14.15 -9.20 4.28
N ALA A 481 13.86 -9.83 3.14
CA ALA A 481 12.57 -10.47 2.91
C ALA A 481 12.30 -11.61 3.92
N ALA A 482 13.36 -12.33 4.31
CA ALA A 482 13.26 -13.42 5.28
C ALA A 482 12.85 -12.93 6.66
N VAL A 483 13.46 -11.86 7.18
CA VAL A 483 13.09 -11.33 8.50
C VAL A 483 11.66 -10.78 8.52
N VAL A 484 11.21 -10.12 7.45
CA VAL A 484 9.82 -9.63 7.33
C VAL A 484 8.84 -10.79 7.26
N TYR A 485 9.10 -11.80 6.43
CA TYR A 485 8.26 -12.99 6.34
C TYR A 485 8.11 -13.67 7.70
N LEU A 486 9.23 -13.92 8.40
CA LEU A 486 9.24 -14.56 9.73
C LEU A 486 8.54 -13.73 10.82
N ALA A 487 8.56 -12.41 10.70
CA ALA A 487 7.90 -11.49 11.63
C ALA A 487 6.40 -11.31 11.37
N SER A 488 5.92 -11.64 10.16
CA SER A 488 4.56 -11.39 9.72
C SER A 488 3.56 -12.52 10.02
N ASP A 489 2.29 -12.26 9.75
CA ASP A 489 1.19 -13.25 9.82
C ASP A 489 1.26 -14.26 8.66
N ALA A 490 2.03 -13.96 7.60
CA ALA A 490 2.26 -14.90 6.50
C ALA A 490 2.97 -16.20 6.96
N SER A 491 3.74 -16.15 8.05
CA SER A 491 4.43 -17.31 8.63
C SER A 491 3.78 -17.84 9.92
N ASP A 492 2.48 -17.60 10.14
CA ASP A 492 1.72 -18.07 11.32
C ASP A 492 1.81 -19.58 11.57
N TYR A 493 1.97 -20.37 10.52
CA TYR A 493 2.08 -21.82 10.64
C TYR A 493 3.50 -22.33 10.88
N MET A 494 4.51 -21.45 10.94
CA MET A 494 5.92 -21.85 11.03
C MET A 494 6.54 -21.51 12.39
N THR A 495 7.11 -22.52 13.05
CA THR A 495 7.87 -22.40 14.31
C THR A 495 8.98 -23.45 14.36
N GLY A 496 10.07 -23.17 15.09
CA GLY A 496 11.24 -24.05 15.23
C GLY A 496 12.10 -24.18 13.97
N HIS A 497 11.81 -23.42 12.91
CA HIS A 497 12.49 -23.57 11.62
C HIS A 497 13.85 -22.87 11.58
N ASN A 498 14.79 -23.46 10.84
CA ASN A 498 16.07 -22.86 10.48
C ASN A 498 16.07 -22.49 8.99
N LEU A 499 15.83 -21.21 8.71
CA LEU A 499 15.80 -20.69 7.35
C LEU A 499 17.22 -20.37 6.88
N VAL A 500 17.77 -21.22 6.02
CA VAL A 500 19.16 -21.13 5.56
C VAL A 500 19.25 -20.28 4.29
N ILE A 501 20.10 -19.23 4.30
CA ILE A 501 20.30 -18.31 3.18
C ILE A 501 21.80 -18.13 2.94
N GLU A 502 22.38 -19.00 2.12
CA GLU A 502 23.84 -19.19 2.04
C GLU A 502 24.38 -19.35 0.61
N GLY A 503 23.55 -19.18 -0.42
CA GLY A 503 23.98 -19.37 -1.81
C GLY A 503 24.30 -20.82 -2.20
N GLY A 504 23.80 -21.80 -1.44
CA GLY A 504 23.90 -23.24 -1.72
C GLY A 504 25.15 -23.93 -1.18
N GLN A 505 25.99 -23.25 -0.40
CA GLN A 505 27.29 -23.74 0.07
C GLN A 505 27.20 -25.05 0.88
N SER A 506 26.18 -25.27 1.70
CA SER A 506 25.99 -26.49 2.48
C SER A 506 25.49 -27.70 1.68
N LEU A 507 25.12 -27.49 0.41
CA LEU A 507 24.64 -28.54 -0.49
C LEU A 507 25.69 -29.00 -1.52
N TRP A 508 26.87 -28.35 -1.52
CA TRP A 508 27.95 -28.51 -2.48
C TRP A 508 29.18 -29.11 -1.83
#